data_AF-A0A6G1JQJ8-F1
#
_entry.id   AF-A0A6G1JQJ8-F1
#
_cell.length_a   1.000
_cell.length_b   1.000
_cell.length_c   1.000
_cell.angle_alpha   90.00
_cell.angle_beta   90.00
_cell.angle_gamma   90.00
#
_symmetry.space_group_name_H-M   'P 1'
#
loop_
_entity.id
_entity.type
_entity.pdbx_description
1 polymer ?
#
loop_
_entity_poly.entity_id
_entity_poly.type
_entity_poly.pdbx_seq_one_letter_code
_entity_poly.pdbx_strand_id
1 'polypeptide(L)'
;MVNTTPHRPGHAGLRAILDDIFDLLPPEGRGNPAYARCRTTYGLMNSFHLKAETSETPTKEYVELQKMESALRQRLLALESTKGVPDRMIKCLDELRISVAEVIDKGWTVLDVLPDVQGLFIDDEEREKQRKVDRQGNKLIPEREVKKVKDKLAEMRKELQAERAKVSRLNEENNNLTMKLKVVTSERDRLLGQTRLGEGSRGSHSQGGYY
;
A
#
# COMPACT_ATOMS: atom_id res chain seq x y z
N MET A 1 -20.99 20.93 -19.63
CA MET A 1 -21.46 20.08 -18.52
C MET A 1 -20.23 19.42 -17.93
N VAL A 2 -19.78 19.87 -16.75
CA VAL A 2 -18.58 19.35 -16.09
C VAL A 2 -19.03 18.09 -15.36
N ASN A 3 -18.73 16.91 -15.90
CA ASN A 3 -18.92 15.65 -15.19
C ASN A 3 -17.83 15.55 -14.12
N THR A 4 -18.07 16.15 -12.96
CA THR A 4 -17.30 15.90 -11.74
C THR A 4 -17.56 14.46 -11.32
N THR A 5 -16.60 13.57 -11.59
CA THR A 5 -16.52 12.30 -10.87
C THR A 5 -16.49 12.61 -9.37
N PRO A 6 -17.25 11.88 -8.54
CA PRO A 6 -17.28 12.12 -7.11
C PRO A 6 -15.87 11.98 -6.56
N HIS A 7 -15.31 13.08 -6.07
CA HIS A 7 -13.98 13.13 -5.46
C HIS A 7 -13.97 12.22 -4.24
N ARG A 8 -13.07 11.24 -4.22
CA ARG A 8 -12.93 10.27 -3.13
C ARG A 8 -11.75 10.66 -2.23
N PRO A 9 -11.98 11.39 -1.12
CA PRO A 9 -10.90 11.83 -0.26
C PRO A 9 -10.34 10.69 0.60
N GLY A 10 -9.12 10.91 1.10
CA GLY A 10 -8.50 10.07 2.11
C GLY A 10 -7.96 8.74 1.57
N HIS A 11 -7.41 7.93 2.48
CA HIS A 11 -6.70 6.70 2.15
C HIS A 11 -7.61 5.67 1.46
N ALA A 12 -8.83 5.47 1.95
CA ALA A 12 -9.81 4.56 1.34
C ALA A 12 -10.25 5.04 -0.06
N GLY A 13 -10.35 6.35 -0.26
CA GLY A 13 -10.64 6.93 -1.57
C GLY A 13 -9.53 6.67 -2.58
N LEU A 14 -8.27 6.87 -2.16
CA LEU A 14 -7.10 6.52 -2.96
C LEU A 14 -7.09 5.04 -3.36
N ARG A 15 -7.50 4.13 -2.47
CA ARG A 15 -7.60 2.71 -2.80
C ARG A 15 -8.58 2.44 -3.94
N ALA A 16 -9.77 3.01 -3.83
CA ALA A 16 -10.81 2.83 -4.85
C ALA A 16 -10.38 3.40 -6.21
N ILE A 17 -9.69 4.55 -6.22
CA ILE A 17 -9.16 5.14 -7.46
C ILE A 17 -8.09 4.23 -8.08
N LEU A 18 -7.20 3.65 -7.28
CA LEU A 18 -6.17 2.73 -7.77
C LEU A 18 -6.78 1.45 -8.35
N ASP A 19 -7.81 0.90 -7.71
CA ASP A 19 -8.52 -0.27 -8.23
C ASP A 19 -9.19 0.06 -9.59
N ASP A 20 -9.81 1.25 -9.76
CA ASP A 20 -10.34 1.69 -11.06
C ASP A 20 -9.23 1.83 -12.14
N ILE A 21 -8.06 2.34 -11.76
CA ILE A 21 -6.90 2.45 -12.67
C ILE A 21 -6.46 1.06 -13.13
N PHE A 22 -6.44 0.07 -12.24
CA PHE A 22 -6.02 -1.30 -12.56
C PHE A 22 -6.82 -1.91 -13.71
N ASP A 23 -8.14 -1.74 -13.69
CA ASP A 23 -9.05 -2.25 -14.71
C ASP A 23 -8.87 -1.57 -16.07
N LEU A 24 -8.34 -0.34 -16.07
CA LEU A 24 -8.11 0.46 -17.27
C LEU A 24 -6.69 0.29 -17.83
N LEU A 25 -5.80 -0.43 -17.14
CA LEU A 25 -4.42 -0.61 -17.59
C LEU A 25 -4.35 -1.47 -18.86
N PRO A 26 -3.40 -1.17 -19.78
CA PRO A 26 -3.13 -2.02 -20.92
C PRO A 26 -2.85 -3.48 -20.53
N PRO A 27 -3.23 -4.45 -21.37
CA PRO A 27 -3.04 -5.88 -21.10
C PRO A 27 -1.55 -6.28 -21.15
N GLU A 28 -1.18 -7.30 -20.37
CA GLU A 28 0.19 -7.87 -20.29
C GLU A 28 0.63 -8.67 -21.53
N GLY A 29 -0.15 -8.63 -22.62
CA GLY A 29 0.12 -9.41 -23.83
C GLY A 29 1.52 -9.16 -24.39
N ARG A 30 2.13 -10.21 -24.98
CA ARG A 30 3.51 -10.26 -25.51
C ARG A 30 3.84 -9.27 -26.65
N GLY A 31 3.03 -8.23 -26.87
CA GLY A 31 3.13 -7.35 -28.02
C GLY A 31 3.83 -6.01 -27.77
N ASN A 32 3.85 -5.46 -26.55
CA ASN A 32 4.45 -4.15 -26.31
C ASN A 32 5.08 -4.00 -24.90
N PRO A 33 6.41 -3.85 -24.79
CA PRO A 33 7.08 -3.66 -23.50
C PRO A 33 6.65 -2.37 -22.78
N ALA A 34 6.10 -1.39 -23.49
CA ALA A 34 5.55 -0.18 -22.88
C ALA A 34 4.28 -0.44 -22.05
N TYR A 35 3.47 -1.44 -22.41
CA TYR A 35 2.31 -1.85 -21.61
C TYR A 35 2.72 -2.49 -20.30
N ALA A 36 3.72 -3.39 -20.34
CA ALA A 36 4.31 -3.97 -19.14
C ALA A 36 4.87 -2.86 -18.21
N ARG A 37 5.57 -1.88 -18.78
CA ARG A 37 6.09 -0.73 -18.03
C ARG A 37 5.01 0.10 -17.33
N CYS A 38 3.81 0.22 -17.88
CA CYS A 38 2.70 0.90 -17.22
C CYS A 38 2.22 0.12 -15.99
N ARG A 39 2.07 -1.21 -16.12
CA ARG A 39 1.68 -2.06 -15.00
C ARG A 39 2.75 -2.16 -13.92
N THR A 40 4.04 -2.15 -14.28
CA THR A 40 5.12 -2.04 -13.29
C THR A 40 5.02 -0.73 -12.50
N THR A 41 4.80 0.39 -13.18
CA THR A 41 4.61 1.69 -12.50
C THR A 41 3.39 1.67 -11.59
N TYR A 42 2.26 1.11 -12.05
CA TYR A 42 1.09 0.92 -11.20
C TYR A 42 1.39 0.02 -9.98
N GLY A 43 2.11 -1.07 -10.15
CA GLY A 43 2.52 -1.95 -9.04
C GLY A 43 3.35 -1.22 -7.98
N LEU A 44 4.22 -0.29 -8.40
CA LEU A 44 4.94 0.60 -7.49
C LEU A 44 3.99 1.57 -6.78
N MET A 45 3.04 2.18 -7.49
CA MET A 45 2.01 3.05 -6.89
C MET A 45 1.24 2.32 -5.80
N ASN A 46 0.72 1.12 -6.10
CA ASN A 46 -0.02 0.32 -5.12
C ASN A 46 0.85 -0.07 -3.92
N SER A 47 2.13 -0.33 -4.15
CA SER A 47 3.08 -0.62 -3.06
C SER A 47 3.30 0.58 -2.14
N PHE A 48 3.44 1.79 -2.67
CA PHE A 48 3.56 3.01 -1.85
C PHE A 48 2.29 3.30 -1.07
N HIS A 49 1.12 3.11 -1.70
CA HIS A 49 -0.15 3.25 -1.03
C HIS A 49 -0.30 2.29 0.16
N LEU A 50 -0.01 0.99 -0.03
CA LEU A 50 -0.04 0.00 1.06
C LEU A 50 1.00 0.30 2.15
N LYS A 51 2.20 0.73 1.77
CA LYS A 51 3.23 1.13 2.74
C LYS A 51 2.80 2.31 3.59
N ALA A 52 2.02 3.24 3.04
CA ALA A 52 1.51 4.39 3.78
C ALA A 52 0.63 3.99 4.98
N GLU A 53 -0.02 2.82 4.97
CA GLU A 53 -0.81 2.30 6.11
C GLU A 53 0.07 1.96 7.32
N THR A 54 1.26 1.43 7.05
CA THR A 54 2.16 0.90 8.08
C THR A 54 3.37 1.80 8.37
N SER A 55 3.61 2.81 7.54
CA SER A 55 4.78 3.69 7.63
C SER A 55 4.67 4.65 8.80
N GLU A 56 5.80 4.90 9.46
CA GLU A 56 5.93 5.97 10.46
C GLU A 56 5.87 7.36 9.81
N THR A 57 6.15 7.45 8.50
CA THR A 57 6.07 8.69 7.72
C THR A 57 5.21 8.53 6.45
N PRO A 58 3.88 8.40 6.57
CA PRO A 58 2.95 8.20 5.45
C PRO A 58 3.01 9.30 4.40
N THR A 59 3.23 10.56 4.81
CA THR A 59 3.38 11.69 3.90
C THR A 59 4.49 11.46 2.86
N LYS A 60 5.60 10.82 3.23
CA LYS A 60 6.68 10.50 2.27
C LYS A 60 6.22 9.48 1.24
N GLU A 61 5.46 8.47 1.66
CA GLU A 61 4.91 7.45 0.77
C GLU A 61 3.90 8.08 -0.21
N TYR A 62 3.07 9.02 0.23
CA TYR A 62 2.15 9.76 -0.64
C TYR A 62 2.87 10.69 -1.62
N VAL A 63 3.99 11.31 -1.22
CA VAL A 63 4.84 12.08 -2.15
C VAL A 63 5.44 11.17 -3.23
N GLU A 64 5.91 9.96 -2.87
CA GLU A 64 6.37 8.99 -3.86
C GLU A 64 5.24 8.49 -4.75
N LEU A 65 4.03 8.27 -4.20
CA LEU A 65 2.83 7.95 -4.96
C LEU A 65 2.51 9.03 -6.00
N GLN A 66 2.60 10.31 -5.62
CA GLN A 66 2.40 11.46 -6.52
C GLN A 66 3.42 11.45 -7.68
N LYS A 67 4.69 11.17 -7.40
CA LYS A 67 5.72 11.06 -8.45
C LYS A 67 5.42 9.91 -9.41
N MET A 68 4.96 8.78 -8.89
CA MET A 68 4.63 7.62 -9.71
C MET A 68 3.38 7.84 -10.57
N GLU A 69 2.38 8.59 -10.10
CA GLU A 69 1.22 9.01 -10.90
C GLU A 69 1.68 9.79 -12.14
N SER A 70 2.53 10.80 -11.95
CA SER A 70 3.07 11.59 -13.06
C SER A 70 3.85 10.73 -14.06
N ALA A 71 4.65 9.79 -13.55
CA ALA A 71 5.38 8.84 -14.38
C ALA A 71 4.44 7.88 -15.16
N LEU A 72 3.35 7.43 -14.55
CA LEU A 72 2.35 6.59 -15.21
C LEU A 72 1.64 7.37 -16.31
N ARG A 73 1.25 8.63 -16.04
CA ARG A 73 0.63 9.52 -17.02
C ARG A 73 1.52 9.75 -18.24
N GLN A 74 2.80 10.06 -18.03
CA GLN A 74 3.77 10.22 -19.11
C GLN A 74 3.90 8.94 -19.94
N ARG A 75 3.96 7.78 -19.29
CA ARG A 75 4.05 6.49 -19.98
C ARG A 75 2.81 6.20 -20.82
N LEU A 76 1.63 6.47 -20.27
CA LEU A 76 0.35 6.29 -20.97
C LEU A 76 0.25 7.22 -22.18
N LEU A 77 0.66 8.48 -22.08
CA LEU A 77 0.69 9.42 -23.20
C LEU A 77 1.72 9.03 -24.27
N ALA A 78 2.85 8.47 -23.86
CA ALA A 78 3.88 7.96 -24.78
C ALA A 78 3.50 6.63 -25.46
N LEU A 79 2.36 6.03 -25.09
CA LEU A 79 1.84 4.87 -25.82
C LEU A 79 1.19 5.34 -27.12
N GLU A 80 1.78 4.96 -28.24
CA GLU A 80 1.12 4.97 -29.55
C GLU A 80 0.10 3.84 -29.62
N SER A 81 -0.90 3.84 -28.75
CA SER A 81 -2.00 2.89 -28.84
C SER A 81 -2.96 3.38 -29.94
N THR A 82 -3.43 2.47 -30.79
CA THR A 82 -4.42 2.74 -31.85
C THR A 82 -5.76 3.26 -31.32
N LYS A 83 -5.98 3.21 -29.99
CA LYS A 83 -7.21 3.67 -29.32
C LYS A 83 -6.98 4.84 -28.35
N GLY A 84 -5.75 5.36 -28.23
CA GLY A 84 -5.37 6.36 -27.25
C GLY A 84 -5.49 5.88 -25.79
N VAL A 85 -5.24 6.79 -24.85
CA VAL A 85 -5.52 6.59 -23.42
C VAL A 85 -7.02 6.81 -23.20
N PRO A 86 -7.75 5.87 -22.56
CA PRO A 86 -9.18 6.06 -22.31
C PRO A 86 -9.45 7.32 -21.47
N ASP A 87 -10.47 8.11 -21.80
CA ASP A 87 -10.85 9.31 -21.02
C ASP A 87 -11.09 9.00 -19.54
N ARG A 88 -11.60 7.79 -19.23
CA ARG A 88 -11.78 7.32 -17.86
C ARG A 88 -10.45 7.22 -17.11
N MET A 89 -9.38 6.77 -17.77
CA MET A 89 -8.05 6.67 -17.17
C MET A 89 -7.51 8.06 -16.80
N ILE A 90 -7.67 9.05 -17.70
CA ILE A 90 -7.24 10.43 -17.44
C ILE A 90 -7.99 10.99 -16.23
N LYS A 91 -9.31 10.77 -16.15
CA LYS A 91 -10.12 11.19 -15.00
C LYS A 91 -9.68 10.54 -13.69
N CYS A 92 -9.42 9.23 -13.68
CA CYS A 92 -8.93 8.55 -12.50
C CYS A 92 -7.56 9.09 -12.06
N LEU A 93 -6.65 9.39 -12.99
CA LEU A 93 -5.35 9.98 -12.67
C LEU A 93 -5.48 11.43 -12.16
N ASP A 94 -6.40 12.22 -12.70
CA ASP A 94 -6.68 13.57 -12.21
C ASP A 94 -7.27 13.54 -10.79
N GLU A 95 -8.22 12.64 -10.55
CA GLU A 95 -8.80 12.39 -9.23
C GLU A 95 -7.75 11.92 -8.24
N LEU A 96 -6.86 11.00 -8.64
CA LEU A 96 -5.74 10.52 -7.83
C LEU A 96 -4.82 11.67 -7.45
N ARG A 97 -4.45 12.53 -8.41
CA ARG A 97 -3.57 13.68 -8.16
C ARG A 97 -4.16 14.64 -7.14
N ILE A 98 -5.45 14.96 -7.26
CA ILE A 98 -6.14 15.86 -6.31
C ILE A 98 -6.18 15.21 -4.93
N SER A 99 -6.61 13.94 -4.86
CA SER A 99 -6.73 13.19 -3.60
C SER A 99 -5.40 13.03 -2.87
N VAL A 100 -4.31 12.75 -3.60
CA VAL A 100 -2.96 12.66 -3.02
C VAL A 100 -2.48 14.02 -2.52
N ALA A 101 -2.73 15.10 -3.27
CA ALA A 101 -2.36 16.45 -2.85
C ALA A 101 -3.10 16.85 -1.56
N GLU A 102 -4.38 16.53 -1.45
CA GLU A 102 -5.16 16.77 -0.23
C GLU A 102 -4.63 16.00 0.98
N VAL A 103 -4.25 14.73 0.80
CA VAL A 103 -3.69 13.90 1.88
C VAL A 103 -2.31 14.42 2.31
N ILE A 104 -1.51 14.95 1.38
CA ILE A 104 -0.22 15.58 1.69
C ILE A 104 -0.43 16.90 2.45
N ASP A 105 -1.38 17.74 2.03
CA ASP A 105 -1.62 19.08 2.59
C ASP A 105 -2.32 19.04 3.96
N LYS A 106 -3.38 18.24 4.08
CA LYS A 106 -4.14 18.07 5.33
C LYS A 106 -3.39 17.19 6.34
N GLY A 107 -2.44 16.38 5.87
CA GLY A 107 -1.73 15.37 6.64
C GLY A 107 -2.58 14.12 6.87
N TRP A 108 -1.94 12.95 6.90
CA TRP A 108 -2.62 11.70 7.24
C TRP A 108 -2.90 11.67 8.74
N THR A 109 -4.18 11.73 9.11
CA THR A 109 -4.60 11.59 10.51
C THR A 109 -5.20 10.22 10.74
N VAL A 110 -5.01 9.65 11.94
CA VAL A 110 -5.56 8.33 12.32
C VAL A 110 -7.10 8.26 12.15
N LEU A 111 -7.79 9.40 12.05
CA LEU A 111 -9.22 9.48 11.74
C LEU A 111 -9.57 9.09 10.29
N ASP A 112 -8.64 9.16 9.33
CA ASP A 112 -8.87 8.80 7.92
C ASP A 112 -9.01 7.29 7.68
N VAL A 113 -8.79 6.49 8.73
CA VAL A 113 -8.93 5.01 8.74
C VAL A 113 -10.35 4.59 9.14
N LEU A 114 -11.17 5.49 9.71
CA LEU A 114 -12.53 5.17 10.16
C LEU A 114 -13.56 5.57 9.09
N PRO A 115 -14.17 4.61 8.37
CA PRO A 115 -15.15 4.90 7.31
C PRO A 115 -16.40 5.66 7.81
N ASP A 116 -16.67 5.70 9.12
CA ASP A 116 -17.89 6.28 9.71
C ASP A 116 -17.81 7.76 10.11
N VAL A 117 -16.74 8.49 9.75
CA VAL A 117 -16.57 9.92 10.15
C VAL A 117 -16.70 10.90 8.97
N GLN A 118 -17.22 10.44 7.82
CA GLN A 118 -17.44 11.28 6.63
C GLN A 118 -18.45 12.44 6.84
N GLY A 119 -19.12 12.52 7.99
CA GLY A 119 -20.05 13.60 8.32
C GLY A 119 -19.45 14.86 8.95
N LEU A 120 -18.12 14.94 9.17
CA LEU A 120 -17.51 16.04 9.94
C LEU A 120 -16.70 17.07 9.13
N PHE A 121 -16.66 16.95 7.80
CA PHE A 121 -15.98 17.93 6.95
C PHE A 121 -17.00 18.73 6.15
N ILE A 122 -17.45 19.84 6.75
CA ILE A 122 -18.13 20.95 6.07
C ILE A 122 -17.05 21.79 5.40
N ASP A 123 -17.19 22.06 4.10
CA ASP A 123 -16.29 22.92 3.32
C ASP A 123 -16.08 24.29 3.99
N ASP A 124 -14.86 24.84 3.91
CA ASP A 124 -14.51 26.14 4.50
C ASP A 124 -15.39 27.30 3.96
N GLU A 125 -15.98 27.15 2.77
CA GLU A 125 -16.95 28.11 2.20
C GLU A 125 -18.32 28.09 2.90
N GLU A 126 -18.76 26.94 3.43
CA GLU A 126 -19.94 26.85 4.31
C GLU A 126 -19.62 27.28 5.74
N ARG A 127 -18.37 27.10 6.18
CA ARG A 127 -17.89 27.54 7.49
C ARG A 127 -17.95 29.05 7.67
N GLU A 128 -17.74 29.82 6.60
CA GLU A 128 -17.84 31.28 6.63
C GLU A 128 -19.30 31.78 6.55
N LYS A 129 -20.19 31.01 5.90
CA LYS A 129 -21.64 31.24 5.92
C LYS A 129 -22.24 30.92 7.31
N GLN A 130 -21.79 29.84 7.94
CA GLN A 130 -22.22 29.45 9.30
C GLN A 130 -21.74 30.41 10.38
N ARG A 131 -20.54 31.01 10.27
CA ARG A 131 -20.06 32.05 11.20
C ARG A 131 -20.98 33.28 11.27
N LYS A 132 -21.74 33.58 10.21
CA LYS A 132 -22.74 34.66 10.21
C LYS A 132 -24.07 34.23 10.85
N VAL A 133 -24.35 32.94 10.90
CA VAL A 133 -25.56 32.34 11.50
C VAL A 133 -25.35 32.03 13.00
N ASP A 134 -24.11 31.84 13.44
CA ASP A 134 -23.71 31.41 14.79
C ASP A 134 -23.86 32.47 15.92
N ARG A 135 -24.74 33.47 15.74
CA ARG A 135 -25.22 34.29 16.87
C ARG A 135 -26.36 33.64 17.65
N GLN A 136 -26.79 32.43 17.26
CA GLN A 136 -27.83 31.70 17.98
C GLN A 136 -27.40 30.27 18.33
N GLY A 137 -26.72 30.14 19.47
CA GLY A 137 -26.90 28.99 20.37
C GLY A 137 -26.10 27.71 20.07
N ASN A 138 -24.76 27.77 20.09
CA ASN A 138 -23.96 26.55 20.20
C ASN A 138 -24.12 25.91 21.60
N LYS A 139 -24.73 24.73 21.66
CA LYS A 139 -24.71 23.87 22.85
C LYS A 139 -23.29 23.34 23.04
N LEU A 140 -22.64 23.72 24.13
CA LEU A 140 -21.35 23.13 24.53
C LEU A 140 -21.50 21.61 24.70
N ILE A 141 -20.61 20.85 24.07
CA ILE A 141 -20.49 19.40 24.32
C ILE A 141 -20.13 19.23 25.81
N PRO A 142 -20.87 18.42 26.59
CA PRO A 142 -20.59 18.23 28.00
C PRO A 142 -19.17 17.70 28.22
N GLU A 143 -18.40 18.32 29.13
CA GLU A 143 -17.02 17.92 29.48
C GLU A 143 -16.86 16.42 29.81
N ARG A 144 -17.93 15.79 30.31
CA ARG A 144 -17.96 14.35 30.60
C ARG A 144 -17.82 13.47 29.35
N GLU A 145 -18.36 13.90 28.22
CA GLU A 145 -18.25 13.16 26.96
C GLU A 145 -16.84 13.32 26.37
N VAL A 146 -16.27 14.52 26.44
CA VAL A 146 -14.89 14.77 26.04
C VAL A 146 -13.91 13.93 26.87
N LYS A 147 -14.13 13.82 28.19
CA LYS A 147 -13.31 12.98 29.07
C LYS A 147 -13.42 11.49 28.71
N LYS A 148 -14.63 10.97 28.50
CA LYS A 148 -14.83 9.57 28.08
C LYS A 148 -14.12 9.24 26.77
N VAL A 149 -14.15 10.16 25.81
CA VAL A 149 -13.46 9.97 24.52
C VAL A 149 -11.95 9.97 24.71
N LYS A 150 -11.41 10.87 25.56
CA LYS A 150 -9.97 10.89 25.88
C LYS A 150 -9.51 9.62 26.60
N ASP A 151 -10.28 9.11 27.54
CA ASP A 151 -9.96 7.90 28.29
C ASP A 151 -9.95 6.68 27.35
N LYS A 152 -10.96 6.55 26.46
CA LYS A 152 -11.00 5.51 25.42
C LYS A 152 -9.83 5.60 24.45
N LEU A 153 -9.44 6.82 24.04
CA LEU A 153 -8.28 7.05 23.17
C LEU A 153 -6.96 6.62 23.85
N ALA A 154 -6.82 6.87 25.16
CA ALA A 154 -5.65 6.46 25.91
C ALA A 154 -5.56 4.92 26.04
N GLU A 155 -6.71 4.26 26.28
CA GLU A 155 -6.81 2.81 26.37
C GLU A 155 -6.45 2.12 25.05
N MET A 156 -7.06 2.55 23.93
CA MET A 156 -6.75 2.01 22.61
C MET A 156 -5.28 2.19 22.23
N ARG A 157 -4.66 3.34 22.60
CA ARG A 157 -3.22 3.55 22.36
C ARG A 157 -2.35 2.57 23.12
N LYS A 158 -2.74 2.23 24.36
CA LYS A 158 -2.01 1.26 25.18
C LYS A 158 -2.14 -0.16 24.62
N GLU A 159 -3.32 -0.55 24.18
CA GLU A 159 -3.56 -1.84 23.53
C GLU A 159 -2.77 -1.96 22.22
N LEU A 160 -2.79 -0.92 21.39
CA LEU A 160 -2.04 -0.88 20.14
C LEU A 160 -0.53 -1.01 20.39
N GLN A 161 -0.01 -0.37 21.43
CA GLN A 161 1.41 -0.49 21.81
C GLN A 161 1.76 -1.91 22.28
N ALA A 162 0.86 -2.55 23.04
CA ALA A 162 1.05 -3.93 23.50
C ALA A 162 1.04 -4.93 22.33
N GLU A 163 0.10 -4.79 21.39
CA GLU A 163 0.05 -5.64 20.19
C GLU A 163 1.27 -5.42 19.28
N ARG A 164 1.72 -4.18 19.10
CA ARG A 164 2.98 -3.90 18.37
C ARG A 164 4.19 -4.59 18.99
N ALA A 165 4.31 -4.55 20.32
CA ALA A 165 5.39 -5.25 21.02
C ALA A 165 5.32 -6.78 20.82
N LYS A 166 4.11 -7.34 20.78
CA LYS A 166 3.90 -8.77 20.51
C LYS A 166 4.29 -9.15 19.09
N VAL A 167 3.90 -8.35 18.09
CA VAL A 167 4.30 -8.55 16.69
C VAL A 167 5.82 -8.47 16.52
N SER A 168 6.48 -7.51 17.18
CA SER A 168 7.95 -7.41 17.16
C SER A 168 8.61 -8.69 17.68
N ARG A 169 8.14 -9.21 18.82
CA ARG A 169 8.66 -10.47 19.40
C ARG A 169 8.46 -11.66 18.47
N LEU A 170 7.26 -11.80 17.89
CA LEU A 170 6.96 -12.90 16.98
C LEU A 170 7.82 -12.82 15.70
N ASN A 171 8.11 -11.63 15.21
CA ASN A 171 9.00 -11.45 14.07
C ASN A 171 10.45 -11.82 14.41
N GLU A 172 10.94 -11.44 15.59
CA GLU A 172 12.27 -11.87 16.07
C GLU A 172 12.37 -13.39 16.21
N GLU A 173 11.34 -14.02 16.78
CA GLU A 173 11.25 -15.48 16.89
C GLU A 173 11.22 -16.16 15.52
N ASN A 174 10.41 -15.67 14.58
CA ASN A 174 10.36 -16.19 13.22
C ASN A 174 11.69 -16.05 12.49
N ASN A 175 12.38 -14.92 12.63
CA ASN A 175 13.69 -14.71 12.05
C ASN A 175 14.72 -15.69 12.63
N ASN A 176 14.69 -15.91 13.95
CA ASN A 176 15.57 -16.86 14.62
C ASN A 176 15.31 -18.31 14.15
N LEU A 177 14.04 -18.73 14.10
CA LEU A 177 13.66 -20.05 13.61
C LEU A 177 14.04 -20.26 12.14
N THR A 178 13.85 -19.24 11.30
CA THR A 178 14.25 -19.27 9.89
C THR A 178 15.77 -19.47 9.75
N MET A 179 16.57 -18.80 10.57
CA MET A 179 18.03 -18.99 10.57
C MET A 179 18.43 -20.40 11.01
N LYS A 180 17.81 -20.93 12.07
CA LYS A 180 18.03 -22.32 12.51
C LYS A 180 17.67 -23.33 11.42
N LEU A 181 16.53 -23.14 10.75
CA LEU A 181 16.11 -24.00 9.64
C LEU A 181 17.10 -23.96 8.47
N LYS A 182 17.65 -22.79 8.13
CA LYS A 182 18.69 -22.68 7.09
C LYS A 182 19.94 -23.47 7.44
N VAL A 183 20.41 -23.38 8.69
CA VAL A 183 21.58 -24.15 9.17
C VAL A 183 21.32 -25.66 9.04
N VAL A 184 20.21 -26.15 9.62
CA VAL A 184 19.86 -27.58 9.57
C VAL A 184 19.68 -28.06 8.13
N THR A 185 19.06 -27.26 7.26
CA THR A 185 18.89 -27.59 5.84
C THR A 185 20.24 -27.69 5.12
N SER A 186 21.16 -26.77 5.42
CA SER A 186 22.50 -26.77 4.84
C SER A 186 23.33 -27.97 5.31
N GLU A 187 23.21 -28.35 6.59
CA GLU A 187 23.84 -29.56 7.15
C GLU A 187 23.27 -30.83 6.52
N ARG A 188 21.94 -30.92 6.37
CA ARG A 188 21.27 -32.02 5.68
C ARG A 188 21.78 -32.16 4.25
N ASP A 189 21.82 -31.07 3.50
CA ASP A 189 22.23 -31.08 2.09
C ASP A 189 23.71 -31.44 1.95
N ARG A 190 24.57 -30.98 2.87
CA ARG A 190 25.98 -31.39 2.97
C ARG A 190 26.11 -32.89 3.23
N LEU A 191 25.36 -33.43 4.20
CA LEU A 191 25.40 -34.86 4.54
C LEU A 191 24.91 -35.72 3.37
N LEU A 192 23.80 -35.34 2.72
CA LEU A 192 23.27 -36.02 1.53
C LEU A 192 24.25 -35.95 0.35
N GLY A 193 24.96 -34.84 0.17
CA GLY A 193 26.02 -34.71 -0.83
C GLY A 193 27.20 -35.65 -0.57
N GLN A 194 27.59 -35.82 0.70
CA GLN A 194 28.66 -36.76 1.10
C GLN A 194 28.24 -38.23 0.90
N THR A 195 26.98 -38.58 1.13
CA THR A 195 26.49 -39.95 0.88
C THR A 195 26.53 -40.30 -0.61
N ARG A 196 26.12 -39.36 -1.48
CA ARG A 196 26.14 -39.54 -2.94
C ARG A 196 27.55 -39.69 -3.52
N LEU A 197 28.55 -39.01 -2.94
CA LEU A 197 29.95 -39.14 -3.36
C LEU A 197 30.62 -40.41 -2.81
N GLY A 198 30.13 -40.97 -1.71
CA GLY A 198 30.61 -42.23 -1.15
C GLY A 198 30.19 -43.48 -1.92
N GLU A 199 29.02 -43.45 -2.59
CA GLU A 199 28.50 -44.57 -3.37
C GLU A 199 29.10 -44.68 -4.79
N GLY A 200 29.60 -43.58 -5.35
CA GLY A 200 30.22 -43.55 -6.68
C GLY A 200 31.65 -44.12 -6.77
N SER A 201 32.32 -44.38 -5.64
CA SER A 201 33.74 -44.76 -5.60
C SER A 201 34.02 -46.25 -5.35
N ARG A 202 32.98 -47.10 -5.31
CA ARG A 202 33.11 -48.55 -5.06
C ARG A 202 32.81 -49.46 -6.26
N GLY A 203 32.58 -48.90 -7.45
CA GLY A 203 32.02 -49.62 -8.60
C GLY A 203 32.93 -49.93 -9.79
N SER A 204 34.26 -49.85 -9.69
CA SER A 204 35.13 -50.07 -10.85
C SER A 204 36.44 -50.78 -10.52
N HIS A 205 36.37 -52.08 -10.23
CA HIS A 205 37.50 -53.02 -10.40
C HIS A 205 36.95 -54.43 -10.71
N SER A 206 36.67 -54.68 -11.99
CA SER A 206 36.58 -56.03 -12.57
C SER A 206 36.72 -55.94 -14.09
N GLN A 207 37.96 -55.79 -14.55
CA GLN A 207 38.47 -56.33 -15.81
C GLN A 207 39.70 -57.15 -15.39
N GLY A 208 40.03 -58.34 -15.88
CA GLY A 208 39.52 -59.19 -16.93
C GLY A 208 40.56 -60.31 -17.05
N GLY A 209 40.12 -61.55 -17.31
CA GLY A 209 41.03 -62.69 -17.48
C GLY A 209 40.35 -63.75 -18.32
N TYR A 210 40.51 -63.63 -19.64
CA TYR A 210 40.18 -64.67 -20.62
C TYR A 210 41.34 -65.67 -20.69
N TYR A 211 40.95 -66.95 -20.85
CA TYR A 211 41.66 -68.12 -21.40
C TYR A 211 43.18 -68.13 -21.48
#